data_AF-A0A2H9LU21-F1
#
_entry.id   AF-A0A2H9LU21-F1
#
_cell.length_a   1.000
_cell.length_b   1.000
_cell.length_c   1.000
_cell.angle_alpha   90.00
_cell.angle_beta   90.00
_cell.angle_gamma   90.00
#
_symmetry.space_group_name_H-M   'P 1'
#
loop_
_entity.id
_entity.type
_entity.pdbx_description
1 polymer ?
#
loop_
_entity_poly.entity_id
_entity_poly.type
_entity_poly.pdbx_seq_one_letter_code
_entity_poly.pdbx_strand_id
1 'polypeptide(L)'
;MEKKITYTISLIFLVVGLSFLVNSQANITGAVIGVSTLSSTKGYFTGAFFILISFVLFAASIGGLEKKIKVIDHIREIKSIEKLSKISRKDPLVAEYLDQLRYQLGQGNTEGGRGSKNIPGTKIYESRIEKARLYYIQTKDGFDVIGESSKNNQQKVIDALKRYYT
;
A
#
# COMPACT_ATOMS: atom_id res chain seq x y z
N MET A 1 -0.60 -10.93 -4.43
CA MET A 1 -0.07 -12.10 -5.17
C MET A 1 0.99 -11.71 -6.21
N GLU A 2 0.96 -10.47 -6.73
CA GLU A 2 1.82 -10.01 -7.83
C GLU A 2 3.32 -9.89 -7.48
N LYS A 3 3.69 -9.40 -6.30
CA LYS A 3 5.11 -9.20 -5.92
C LYS A 3 5.94 -10.49 -5.93
N LYS A 4 5.34 -11.64 -5.58
CA LYS A 4 6.04 -12.94 -5.58
C LYS A 4 6.39 -13.36 -7.01
N ILE A 5 5.50 -13.11 -7.97
CA ILE A 5 5.70 -13.46 -9.38
C ILE A 5 6.82 -12.59 -9.98
N THR A 6 6.83 -11.27 -9.71
CA THR A 6 7.88 -10.36 -10.20
C THR A 6 9.27 -10.72 -9.67
N TYR A 7 9.37 -11.13 -8.40
CA TYR A 7 10.62 -11.60 -7.81
C TYR A 7 11.12 -12.89 -8.46
N THR A 8 10.23 -13.88 -8.66
CA THR A 8 10.60 -15.14 -9.33
C THR A 8 11.07 -14.90 -10.76
N ILE A 9 10.42 -13.98 -11.49
CA ILE A 9 10.84 -13.61 -12.85
C ILE A 9 12.21 -12.92 -12.83
N SER A 10 12.44 -11.94 -11.95
CA SER A 10 13.75 -11.27 -11.81
C SER A 10 14.88 -12.28 -11.52
N LEU A 11 14.65 -13.27 -10.66
CA LEU A 11 15.62 -14.32 -10.37
C LEU A 11 15.94 -15.19 -11.60
N ILE A 12 14.93 -15.56 -12.39
CA ILE A 12 15.12 -16.31 -13.64
C ILE A 12 15.98 -15.50 -14.62
N PHE A 13 15.67 -14.22 -14.82
CA PHE A 13 16.45 -13.34 -15.70
C PHE A 13 17.91 -13.19 -15.24
N LEU A 14 18.15 -13.16 -13.92
CA LEU A 14 19.51 -13.12 -13.36
C LEU A 14 20.29 -14.39 -13.70
N VAL A 15 19.69 -15.57 -13.45
CA VAL A 15 20.33 -16.88 -13.68
C VAL A 15 20.60 -17.10 -15.17
N VAL A 16 19.65 -16.73 -16.04
CA VAL A 16 19.82 -16.78 -17.49
C VAL A 16 20.95 -15.84 -17.93
N GLY A 17 20.96 -14.60 -17.44
CA GLY A 17 22.00 -13.62 -17.76
C GLY A 17 23.41 -14.08 -17.34
N LEU A 18 23.55 -14.65 -16.14
CA LEU A 18 24.79 -15.26 -15.66
C LEU A 18 25.24 -16.44 -16.52
N SER A 19 24.30 -17.28 -16.99
CA SER A 19 24.62 -18.42 -17.86
C SER A 19 25.23 -17.98 -19.19
N PHE A 20 24.78 -16.86 -19.76
CA PHE A 20 25.37 -16.27 -20.97
C PHE A 20 26.77 -15.69 -20.76
N LEU A 21 27.12 -15.30 -19.53
CA LEU A 21 28.48 -14.85 -19.18
C LEU A 21 29.47 -16.02 -19.01
N VAL A 22 28.98 -17.18 -18.54
CA VAL A 22 29.80 -18.37 -18.27
C VAL A 22 29.90 -19.32 -19.47
N ASN A 23 29.02 -19.19 -20.47
CA ASN A 23 29.03 -20.02 -21.67
C ASN A 23 30.19 -19.65 -22.62
N SER A 24 31.40 -20.09 -22.30
CA SER A 24 32.53 -20.11 -23.22
C SER A 24 32.36 -21.27 -24.21
N GLN A 25 32.31 -20.96 -25.50
CA GLN A 25 32.28 -22.01 -26.53
C GLN A 25 33.64 -22.70 -26.58
N ALA A 26 33.70 -23.97 -26.19
CA ALA A 26 34.85 -24.82 -26.45
C ALA A 26 34.81 -25.26 -27.92
N ASN A 27 35.63 -24.63 -28.76
CA ASN A 27 35.84 -25.11 -30.13
C ASN A 27 36.86 -26.26 -30.11
N ILE A 28 36.42 -27.47 -30.42
CA ILE A 28 37.30 -28.61 -30.66
C ILE A 28 37.72 -28.57 -32.13
N THR A 29 38.86 -27.95 -32.39
CA THR A 29 39.59 -28.11 -33.66
C THR A 29 40.71 -29.13 -33.45
N GLY A 30 40.83 -30.07 -34.39
CA GLY A 30 41.61 -31.30 -34.24
C GLY A 30 43.02 -31.15 -33.65
N ALA A 31 43.39 -32.16 -32.87
CA ALA A 31 44.72 -32.48 -32.33
C ALA A 31 45.37 -31.53 -31.30
N VAL A 32 44.81 -30.37 -30.96
CA VAL A 32 45.28 -29.58 -29.80
C VAL A 32 44.08 -28.96 -29.07
N ILE A 33 43.89 -29.32 -27.79
CA ILE A 33 42.91 -28.65 -26.92
C ILE A 33 43.47 -27.28 -26.54
N GLY A 34 43.30 -26.30 -27.43
CA GLY A 34 43.51 -24.90 -27.12
C GLY A 34 42.20 -24.29 -26.62
N VAL A 35 42.14 -23.90 -25.34
CA VAL A 35 41.01 -23.10 -24.82
C VAL A 35 41.14 -21.66 -25.31
N SER A 36 40.69 -21.36 -26.53
CA SER A 36 40.55 -19.97 -26.95
C SER A 36 39.33 -19.38 -26.23
N THR A 37 39.56 -18.60 -25.17
CA THR A 37 38.55 -17.82 -24.44
C THR A 37 38.14 -16.59 -25.25
N LEU A 38 37.80 -16.74 -26.53
CA LEU A 38 37.11 -15.67 -27.24
C LEU A 38 35.64 -15.74 -26.82
N SER A 39 35.31 -15.10 -25.70
CA SER A 39 33.92 -14.88 -25.32
C SER A 39 33.24 -14.21 -26.52
N SER A 40 32.26 -14.88 -27.14
CA SER A 40 31.50 -14.27 -28.22
C SER A 40 30.95 -12.95 -27.69
N THR A 41 31.44 -11.83 -28.22
CA THR A 41 31.10 -10.48 -27.76
C THR A 41 29.58 -10.29 -27.69
N LYS A 42 28.84 -11.00 -28.55
CA LYS A 42 27.37 -11.08 -28.56
C LYS A 42 26.78 -11.73 -27.31
N GLY A 43 27.38 -12.80 -26.79
CA GLY A 43 26.93 -13.50 -25.57
C GLY A 43 27.09 -12.64 -24.32
N TYR A 44 28.20 -11.90 -24.23
CA TYR A 44 28.45 -10.94 -23.15
C TYR A 44 27.41 -9.81 -23.12
N PHE A 45 27.16 -9.16 -24.27
CA PHE A 45 26.14 -8.09 -24.36
C PHE A 45 24.74 -8.60 -24.04
N THR A 46 24.41 -9.80 -24.50
CA THR A 46 23.12 -10.44 -24.21
C THR A 46 22.99 -10.71 -22.70
N GLY A 47 24.00 -11.32 -22.07
CA GLY A 47 24.01 -11.57 -20.62
C GLY A 47 23.91 -10.29 -19.78
N ALA A 48 24.66 -9.25 -20.15
CA ALA A 48 24.62 -7.96 -19.48
C ALA A 48 23.22 -7.30 -19.55
N PHE A 49 22.54 -7.41 -20.70
CA PHE A 49 21.17 -6.92 -20.87
C PHE A 49 20.17 -7.65 -19.95
N PHE A 50 20.26 -8.98 -19.84
CA PHE A 50 19.42 -9.77 -18.94
C PHE A 50 19.63 -9.42 -17.46
N ILE A 51 20.89 -9.17 -17.06
CA ILE A 51 21.21 -8.73 -15.69
C ILE A 51 20.64 -7.35 -15.41
N LEU A 52 20.74 -6.41 -16.35
CA LEU A 52 20.20 -5.06 -16.19
C LEU A 52 18.67 -5.08 -16.07
N ILE A 53 17.98 -5.87 -16.89
CA ILE A 53 16.53 -6.09 -16.77
C ILE A 53 16.18 -6.69 -15.41
N SER A 54 16.94 -7.68 -14.94
CA SER A 54 16.73 -8.29 -13.62
C SER A 54 16.81 -7.24 -12.51
N PHE A 55 17.78 -6.33 -12.58
CA PHE A 55 17.94 -5.26 -11.59
C PHE A 55 16.80 -4.24 -11.63
N VAL A 56 16.33 -3.86 -12.83
CA VAL A 56 15.18 -2.96 -12.98
C VAL A 56 13.90 -3.59 -12.44
N LEU A 57 13.64 -4.86 -12.75
CA LEU A 57 12.49 -5.61 -12.23
C LEU A 57 12.56 -5.79 -10.71
N PHE A 58 13.75 -6.03 -10.18
CA PHE A 58 13.99 -6.14 -8.75
C PHE A 58 13.72 -4.81 -8.03
N ALA A 59 14.27 -3.70 -8.55
CA ALA A 59 14.04 -2.37 -8.02
C ALA A 59 12.56 -1.97 -8.08
N ALA A 60 11.85 -2.30 -9.16
CA ALA A 60 10.40 -2.08 -9.28
C ALA A 60 9.58 -2.97 -8.33
N SER A 61 10.06 -4.19 -8.03
CA SER A 61 9.41 -5.10 -7.09
C SER A 61 9.57 -4.65 -5.63
N ILE A 62 10.71 -4.07 -5.27
CA ILE A 62 10.96 -3.47 -3.94
C ILE A 62 10.25 -2.13 -3.83
N GLY A 63 10.44 -1.26 -4.82
CA GLY A 63 9.84 0.06 -4.94
C GLY A 63 8.39 0.01 -5.40
N GLY A 64 7.64 -1.01 -4.98
CA GLY A 64 6.21 -1.08 -5.21
C GLY A 64 5.63 0.27 -4.83
N LEU A 65 5.08 0.99 -5.82
CA LEU A 65 4.42 2.26 -5.61
C LEU A 65 3.43 2.06 -4.47
N GLU A 66 3.81 2.48 -3.27
CA GLU A 66 2.88 2.69 -2.20
C GLU A 66 1.97 3.79 -2.73
N LYS A 67 0.84 3.38 -3.29
CA LYS A 67 -0.21 4.29 -3.69
C LYS A 67 -0.59 4.98 -2.39
N LYS A 68 -0.02 6.16 -2.13
CA LYS A 68 -0.22 6.90 -0.88
C LYS A 68 -1.72 7.07 -0.72
N ILE A 69 -2.29 6.30 0.17
CA ILE A 69 -3.70 6.38 0.51
C ILE A 69 -3.87 7.77 1.11
N LYS A 70 -4.58 8.63 0.40
CA LYS A 70 -4.84 9.98 0.87
C LYS A 70 -5.90 9.88 1.96
N VAL A 71 -5.55 10.30 3.17
CA VAL A 71 -6.51 10.52 4.24
C VAL A 71 -6.69 12.02 4.36
N ILE A 72 -7.86 12.52 3.97
CA ILE A 72 -8.18 13.96 3.98
C ILE A 72 -9.15 14.24 5.11
N ASP A 73 -8.89 15.28 5.91
CA ASP A 73 -9.71 15.66 7.05
C ASP A 73 -10.73 16.75 6.69
N HIS A 74 -12.01 16.40 6.71
CA HIS A 74 -13.13 17.32 6.48
C HIS A 74 -13.92 17.65 7.77
N ILE A 75 -13.49 17.14 8.93
CA ILE A 75 -14.14 17.39 10.23
C ILE A 75 -14.36 18.90 10.51
N ARG A 76 -13.42 19.74 10.08
CA ARG A 76 -13.43 21.19 10.34
C ARG A 76 -14.39 21.97 9.44
N GLU A 77 -14.86 21.38 8.35
CA GLU A 77 -15.77 22.05 7.41
C GLU A 77 -17.16 22.23 8.00
N ILE A 78 -17.57 21.32 8.90
CA ILE A 78 -18.89 21.31 9.50
C ILE A 78 -18.75 21.62 11.00
N LYS A 79 -19.01 22.88 11.38
CA LYS A 79 -18.84 23.39 12.76
C LYS A 79 -19.51 22.52 13.83
N SER A 80 -20.66 21.92 13.56
CA SER A 80 -21.37 21.05 14.51
C SER A 80 -20.61 19.75 14.77
N ILE A 81 -20.07 19.11 13.72
CA ILE A 81 -19.29 17.88 13.82
C ILE A 81 -17.92 18.16 14.42
N GLU A 82 -17.28 19.28 14.08
CA GLU A 82 -16.02 19.70 14.69
C GLU A 82 -16.16 19.83 16.22
N LYS A 83 -17.21 20.50 16.70
CA LYS A 83 -17.49 20.65 18.13
C LYS A 83 -17.72 19.30 18.81
N LEU A 84 -18.48 18.40 18.18
CA LEU A 84 -18.73 17.07 18.73
C LEU A 84 -17.45 16.21 18.78
N SER A 85 -16.61 16.29 17.74
CA SER A 85 -15.33 15.60 17.66
C SER A 85 -14.37 16.08 18.75
N LYS A 86 -14.31 17.41 18.97
CA LYS A 86 -13.55 18.03 20.06
C LYS A 86 -14.00 17.54 21.44
N ILE A 87 -15.31 17.39 21.66
CA ILE A 87 -15.85 16.85 22.92
C ILE A 87 -15.38 15.40 23.12
N SER A 88 -15.38 14.58 22.08
CA SER A 88 -14.92 13.19 22.15
C SER A 88 -13.44 13.08 22.48
N ARG A 89 -12.60 13.91 21.85
CA ARG A 89 -11.15 13.94 22.11
C ARG A 89 -10.75 14.50 23.48
N LYS A 90 -11.68 15.01 24.30
CA LYS A 90 -11.37 15.41 25.68
C LYS A 90 -11.01 14.23 26.58
N ASP A 91 -11.50 13.03 26.26
CA ASP A 91 -11.10 11.80 26.94
C ASP A 91 -9.80 11.29 26.28
N PRO A 92 -8.67 11.22 27.01
CA PRO A 92 -7.37 10.82 26.44
C PRO A 92 -7.39 9.43 25.80
N LEU A 93 -8.13 8.47 26.39
CA LEU A 93 -8.24 7.12 25.84
C LEU A 93 -9.01 7.12 24.52
N VAL A 94 -10.06 7.95 24.42
CA VAL A 94 -10.79 8.10 23.16
C VAL A 94 -9.90 8.74 22.09
N ALA A 95 -9.11 9.75 22.44
CA ALA A 95 -8.19 10.39 21.50
C ALA A 95 -7.15 9.40 20.95
N GLU A 96 -6.50 8.62 21.82
CA GLU A 96 -5.53 7.59 21.43
C GLU A 96 -6.15 6.57 20.46
N TYR A 97 -7.34 6.08 20.79
CA TYR A 97 -8.08 5.15 19.95
C TYR A 97 -8.51 5.73 18.60
N LEU A 98 -8.87 7.01 18.54
CA LEU A 98 -9.16 7.70 17.27
C LEU A 98 -7.91 7.82 16.41
N ASP A 99 -6.77 8.15 17.01
CA ASP A 99 -5.50 8.26 16.30
C ASP A 99 -5.02 6.88 15.80
N GLN A 100 -5.27 5.81 16.55
CA GLN A 100 -5.03 4.44 16.08
C GLN A 100 -5.92 4.07 14.88
N LEU A 101 -7.22 4.39 14.92
CA LEU A 101 -8.13 4.16 13.79
C LEU A 101 -7.68 4.94 12.55
N ARG A 102 -7.25 6.20 12.72
CA ARG A 102 -6.73 7.04 11.63
C ARG A 102 -5.47 6.46 11.02
N TYR A 103 -4.55 5.99 11.86
CA TYR A 103 -3.33 5.33 11.40
C TYR A 103 -3.66 4.10 10.56
N GLN A 104 -4.54 3.23 11.05
CA GLN A 104 -4.96 2.03 10.32
C GLN A 104 -5.64 2.38 8.99
N LEU A 105 -6.50 3.40 8.97
CA LEU A 105 -7.14 3.89 7.76
C LEU A 105 -6.11 4.42 6.74
N GLY A 106 -5.07 5.13 7.21
CA GLY A 106 -3.95 5.58 6.37
C GLY A 106 -3.09 4.46 5.78
N GLN A 107 -3.09 3.28 6.42
CA GLN A 107 -2.49 2.06 5.88
C GLN A 107 -3.42 1.30 4.93
N GLY A 108 -4.64 1.80 4.68
CA GLY A 108 -5.65 1.11 3.88
C GLY A 108 -6.39 0.01 4.62
N ASN A 109 -6.22 -0.09 5.94
CA ASN A 109 -6.90 -1.07 6.76
C ASN A 109 -8.24 -0.50 7.26
N THR A 110 -9.31 -0.77 6.51
CA THR A 110 -10.69 -0.41 6.89
C THR A 110 -11.25 -1.28 8.01
N GLU A 111 -10.67 -2.46 8.23
CA GLU A 111 -11.06 -3.40 9.29
C GLU A 111 -10.39 -3.10 10.64
N GLY A 112 -9.76 -1.94 10.76
CA GLY A 112 -9.15 -1.46 12.01
C GLY A 112 -10.10 -1.52 13.21
N GLY A 113 -9.59 -2.02 14.34
CA GLY A 113 -10.35 -2.19 15.59
C GLY A 113 -11.31 -3.39 15.56
N ARG A 114 -12.61 -3.13 15.57
CA ARG A 114 -13.73 -4.12 15.55
C ARG A 114 -14.47 -4.13 14.20
N GLY A 115 -13.76 -3.79 13.13
CA GLY A 115 -14.28 -3.71 11.77
C GLY A 115 -15.06 -2.42 11.46
N SER A 116 -15.40 -2.28 10.18
CA SER A 116 -16.18 -1.15 9.65
C SER A 116 -17.66 -1.50 9.49
N LYS A 117 -18.53 -0.50 9.62
CA LYS A 117 -19.97 -0.62 9.35
C LYS A 117 -20.47 0.57 8.54
N ASN A 118 -21.24 0.31 7.50
CA ASN A 118 -21.93 1.38 6.78
C ASN A 118 -23.08 1.96 7.62
N ILE A 119 -23.23 3.29 7.62
CA ILE A 119 -24.38 3.98 8.20
C ILE A 119 -25.55 3.88 7.21
N PRO A 120 -26.69 3.24 7.60
CA PRO A 120 -27.81 3.00 6.70
C PRO A 120 -28.32 4.29 6.04
N GLY A 121 -28.54 4.22 4.73
CA GLY A 121 -29.03 5.33 3.90
C GLY A 121 -27.95 6.35 3.52
N THR A 122 -26.66 6.06 3.75
CA THR A 122 -25.57 6.99 3.46
C THR A 122 -24.36 6.27 2.83
N LYS A 123 -23.44 7.04 2.26
CA LYS A 123 -22.12 6.55 1.79
C LYS A 123 -21.05 6.51 2.90
N ILE A 124 -21.46 6.73 4.15
CA ILE A 124 -20.55 6.90 5.29
C ILE A 124 -20.28 5.55 5.94
N TYR A 125 -19.01 5.31 6.24
CA TYR A 125 -18.54 4.15 7.00
C TYR A 125 -18.10 4.59 8.40
N GLU A 126 -18.33 3.71 9.36
CA GLU A 126 -17.94 3.85 10.77
C GLU A 126 -16.94 2.75 11.11
N SER A 127 -15.69 3.13 11.41
CA SER A 127 -14.71 2.23 12.04
C SER A 127 -14.71 2.42 13.56
N ARG A 128 -14.47 1.33 14.30
CA ARG A 128 -14.78 1.26 15.72
C ARG A 128 -13.66 0.59 16.49
N ILE A 129 -13.21 1.21 17.57
CA ILE A 129 -12.36 0.55 18.55
C ILE A 129 -12.81 0.99 19.95
N GLU A 130 -13.06 0.03 20.83
CA GLU A 130 -13.59 0.28 22.18
C GLU A 130 -14.69 1.38 22.24
N LYS A 131 -14.34 2.55 22.78
CA LYS A 131 -15.21 3.71 22.98
C LYS A 131 -15.16 4.72 21.81
N ALA A 132 -14.23 4.59 20.87
CA ALA A 132 -14.03 5.54 19.78
C ALA A 132 -14.69 5.08 18.48
N ARG A 133 -15.19 6.05 17.70
CA ARG A 133 -15.79 5.87 16.38
C ARG A 133 -15.19 6.89 15.42
N LEU A 134 -14.71 6.40 14.28
CA LEU A 134 -14.17 7.22 13.21
C LEU A 134 -15.10 7.10 12.00
N TYR A 135 -15.55 8.23 11.44
CA TYR A 135 -16.46 8.26 10.31
C TYR A 135 -15.73 8.76 9.07
N TYR A 136 -15.89 8.03 7.96
CA TYR A 136 -15.22 8.35 6.71
C TYR A 136 -16.04 7.98 5.48
N ILE A 137 -15.69 8.56 4.34
CA ILE A 137 -16.18 8.18 3.01
C ILE A 137 -15.00 7.60 2.23
N GLN A 138 -15.23 6.50 1.52
CA GLN A 138 -14.24 5.94 0.62
C GLN A 138 -14.24 6.71 -0.71
N THR A 139 -13.08 7.17 -1.14
CA THR A 139 -12.87 7.86 -2.41
C THR A 139 -12.03 7.01 -3.35
N LYS A 140 -11.84 7.47 -4.59
CA LYS A 140 -10.98 6.78 -5.58
C LYS A 140 -9.51 6.69 -5.14
N ASP A 141 -9.07 7.67 -4.34
CA ASP A 141 -7.66 7.86 -3.97
C ASP A 141 -7.38 7.60 -2.48
N GLY A 142 -8.40 7.28 -1.69
CA GLY A 142 -8.26 6.97 -0.28
C GLY A 142 -9.54 7.18 0.52
N PHE A 143 -9.45 7.97 1.59
CA PHE A 143 -10.53 8.14 2.56
C PHE A 143 -10.66 9.60 3.00
N ASP A 144 -11.89 10.08 3.03
CA ASP A 144 -12.25 11.39 3.55
C ASP A 144 -12.78 11.19 4.97
N VAL A 145 -12.04 11.63 5.98
CA VAL A 145 -12.45 11.57 7.38
C VAL A 145 -13.36 12.77 7.67
N ILE A 146 -14.62 12.47 7.96
CA ILE A 146 -15.68 13.47 8.06
C ILE A 146 -16.20 13.67 9.48
N GLY A 147 -15.84 12.78 10.42
CA GLY A 147 -16.25 12.92 11.81
C GLY A 147 -15.55 11.97 12.76
N GLU A 148 -15.61 12.31 14.04
CA GLU A 148 -15.17 11.46 15.15
C GLU A 148 -16.22 11.50 16.26
N SER A 149 -16.35 10.39 16.98
CA SER A 149 -17.17 10.37 18.18
C SER A 149 -16.65 9.41 19.24
N SER A 150 -17.12 9.59 20.47
CA SER A 150 -17.10 8.56 21.48
C SER A 150 -18.43 7.80 21.45
N LYS A 151 -18.53 6.70 22.20
CA LYS A 151 -19.77 5.96 22.39
C LYS A 151 -20.90 6.85 22.96
N ASN A 152 -20.56 7.87 23.74
CA ASN A 152 -21.52 8.71 24.46
C ASN A 152 -22.20 9.75 23.56
N ASN A 153 -21.54 10.20 22.49
CA ASN A 153 -22.08 11.19 21.56
C ASN A 153 -22.23 10.66 20.12
N GLN A 154 -22.13 9.34 19.95
CA GLN A 154 -22.24 8.64 18.66
C GLN A 154 -23.47 9.07 17.87
N GLN A 155 -24.66 8.95 18.48
CA GLN A 155 -25.91 9.26 17.79
C GLN A 155 -25.97 10.73 17.34
N LYS A 156 -25.50 11.67 18.18
CA LYS A 156 -25.48 13.10 17.84
C LYS A 156 -24.60 13.39 16.62
N VAL A 157 -23.47 12.68 16.49
CA VAL A 157 -22.59 12.80 15.33
C VAL A 157 -23.23 12.18 14.09
N ILE A 158 -23.84 10.99 14.21
CA ILE A 158 -24.56 10.34 13.10
C ILE A 158 -25.70 11.25 12.59
N ASP A 159 -26.49 11.85 13.47
CA ASP A 159 -27.58 12.74 13.10
C ASP A 159 -27.08 14.04 12.45
N ALA A 160 -25.92 14.55 12.87
CA ALA A 160 -25.27 15.69 12.24
C ALA A 160 -24.74 15.35 10.84
N LEU A 161 -24.14 14.17 10.69
CA LEU A 161 -23.62 13.68 9.42
C LEU A 161 -24.75 13.43 8.41
N LYS A 162 -25.83 12.77 8.82
CA LYS A 162 -27.00 12.53 7.97
C LYS A 162 -27.60 13.83 7.43
N ARG A 163 -27.72 14.87 8.27
CA ARG A 163 -28.25 16.17 7.84
C ARG A 163 -27.40 16.90 6.81
N TYR A 164 -26.11 16.60 6.72
CA TYR A 164 -25.20 17.29 5.80
C TYR A 164 -24.94 16.49 4.52
N TYR A 165 -24.88 15.17 4.62
CA TYR A 165 -24.50 14.27 3.53
C TYR A 165 -25.69 13.52 2.90
N THR A 166 -26.92 13.74 3.36
CA THR A 166 -28.17 13.19 2.82
C THR A 166 -29.14 14.33 2.57
#